data_AF-A0A5P2DMG1-F1
#
_entry.id   AF-A0A5P2DMG1-F1
#
_cell.length_a   1.000
_cell.length_b   1.000
_cell.length_c   1.000
_cell.angle_alpha   90.00
_cell.angle_beta   90.00
_cell.angle_gamma   90.00
#
_symmetry.space_group_name_H-M   'P 1'
#
loop_
_entity.id
_entity.type
_entity.pdbx_description
1 polymer ?
#
loop_
_entity_poly.entity_id
_entity_poly.type
_entity_poly.pdbx_seq_one_letter_code
_entity_poly.pdbx_strand_id
1 'polypeptide(L)'
;MGGAKKDDKGFVLQGAGPAQSDTLVHFTSRGENASFTPKVPEKFRQMTAQERLDSILGSGQLYGYPPFGAQQACVCFSESPQDHLAHLIADRGFGPWGVVVTRAGVLSHDGGAVAYVTDDVYKRFVGAGLGHWAVPIRENSQWMHEREWRAPLCEDIDGKIKQYNCFSMTRAHAILIGDPNWRPTPITTGFRNGYTGEQAYPNDPAAIPVTELPEMWRESDVWVWNREARSIDKYPAGVLA
;
A
#
# COMPACT_ATOMS: atom_id res chain seq x y z
N MET A 1 19.85 -23.62 -21.63
CA MET A 1 19.19 -22.40 -22.13
C MET A 1 19.39 -21.32 -21.09
N GLY A 2 20.08 -20.23 -21.47
CA GLY A 2 20.53 -19.21 -20.53
C GLY A 2 19.36 -18.40 -19.98
N GLY A 3 19.23 -18.37 -18.66
CA GLY A 3 18.34 -17.44 -17.97
C GLY A 3 18.84 -16.03 -18.19
N ALA A 4 18.05 -15.22 -18.89
CA ALA A 4 18.26 -13.79 -18.94
C ALA A 4 18.11 -13.25 -17.51
N LYS A 5 19.22 -12.83 -16.90
CA LYS A 5 19.17 -11.91 -15.75
C LYS A 5 18.45 -10.67 -16.26
N LYS A 6 17.26 -10.40 -15.72
CA LYS A 6 16.62 -9.08 -15.87
C LYS A 6 17.61 -8.08 -15.31
N ASP A 7 18.13 -7.20 -16.17
CA ASP A 7 18.95 -6.07 -15.74
C ASP A 7 18.11 -5.24 -14.77
N ASP A 8 18.52 -5.21 -13.50
CA ASP A 8 17.88 -4.49 -12.40
C ASP A 8 18.20 -2.97 -12.49
N LYS A 9 18.11 -2.42 -13.70
CA LYS A 9 18.19 -0.98 -13.92
C LYS A 9 16.82 -0.44 -13.57
N GLY A 10 16.63 -0.11 -12.29
CA GLY A 10 15.42 0.53 -11.79
C GLY A 10 14.96 1.66 -12.72
N PHE A 11 13.65 1.75 -12.94
CA PHE A 11 13.05 2.83 -13.73
C PHE A 11 13.39 4.18 -13.09
N VAL A 12 14.27 4.95 -13.73
CA VAL A 12 14.56 6.33 -13.32
C VAL A 12 13.62 7.24 -14.08
N LEU A 13 12.65 7.81 -13.38
CA LEU A 13 11.75 8.85 -13.90
C LEU A 13 12.33 10.22 -13.61
N GLN A 14 12.05 11.18 -14.49
CA GLN A 14 12.21 12.59 -14.13
C GLN A 14 11.15 12.96 -13.09
N GLY A 15 11.46 13.96 -12.26
CA GLY A 15 10.54 14.44 -11.24
C GLY A 15 9.21 14.88 -11.86
N ALA A 16 8.11 14.52 -11.20
CA ALA A 16 6.78 14.91 -11.62
C ALA A 16 6.62 16.45 -11.65
N GLY A 17 5.82 16.94 -12.60
CA GLY A 17 5.42 18.35 -12.62
C GLY A 17 4.56 18.72 -11.41
N PRO A 18 4.33 20.02 -11.14
CA PRO A 18 3.68 20.49 -9.90
C PRO A 18 2.24 20.00 -9.71
N ALA A 19 1.57 19.63 -10.81
CA ALA A 19 0.23 19.08 -10.76
C ALA A 19 0.20 17.59 -10.42
N GLN A 20 1.34 16.92 -10.30
CA GLN A 20 1.52 15.48 -10.15
C GLN A 20 2.39 15.17 -8.92
N SER A 21 2.41 13.91 -8.48
CA SER A 21 3.22 13.48 -7.34
C SER A 21 4.12 12.28 -7.64
N ASP A 22 5.41 12.38 -7.29
CA ASP A 22 6.35 11.25 -7.36
C ASP A 22 6.00 10.13 -6.38
N THR A 23 5.10 10.39 -5.43
CA THR A 23 4.65 9.42 -4.43
C THR A 23 3.17 9.09 -4.57
N LEU A 24 2.83 7.84 -4.28
CA LEU A 24 1.49 7.29 -4.30
C LEU A 24 1.17 6.72 -2.92
N VAL A 25 -0.07 6.90 -2.44
CA VAL A 25 -0.48 6.47 -1.10
C VAL A 25 -1.46 5.30 -1.21
N HIS A 26 -1.14 4.18 -0.59
CA HIS A 26 -2.11 3.13 -0.28
C HIS A 26 -2.70 3.38 1.10
N PHE A 27 -3.90 3.96 1.15
CA PHE A 27 -4.62 4.16 2.41
C PHE A 27 -5.21 2.85 2.94
N THR A 28 -5.10 2.63 4.24
CA THR A 28 -5.69 1.46 4.89
C THR A 28 -7.16 1.66 5.29
N SER A 29 -7.68 2.89 5.21
CA SER A 29 -9.12 3.18 5.34
C SER A 29 -9.56 4.34 4.44
N ARG A 30 -10.85 4.40 4.14
CA ARG A 30 -11.48 5.44 3.32
C ARG A 30 -12.74 5.95 4.04
N GLY A 31 -12.64 6.77 5.08
CA GLY A 31 -13.82 7.28 5.80
C GLY A 31 -14.73 6.23 6.45
N GLU A 32 -15.63 6.69 7.32
CA GLU A 32 -16.54 5.81 8.08
C GLU A 32 -17.65 5.20 7.21
N ASN A 33 -17.90 5.78 6.02
CA ASN A 33 -19.01 5.40 5.14
C ASN A 33 -18.59 4.76 3.80
N ALA A 34 -17.29 4.51 3.55
CA ALA A 34 -16.93 3.87 2.29
C ALA A 34 -17.33 2.39 2.27
N SER A 35 -17.87 1.98 1.13
CA SER A 35 -18.13 0.58 0.86
C SER A 35 -16.83 -0.18 0.62
N PHE A 36 -16.67 -1.32 1.27
CA PHE A 36 -15.65 -2.30 0.88
C PHE A 36 -16.06 -2.99 -0.42
N THR A 37 -15.09 -3.40 -1.24
CA THR A 37 -15.41 -4.31 -2.34
C THR A 37 -15.87 -5.64 -1.73
N PRO A 38 -16.96 -6.26 -2.22
CA PRO A 38 -17.51 -7.49 -1.63
C PRO A 38 -16.52 -8.68 -1.60
N LYS A 39 -15.44 -8.59 -2.39
CA LYS A 39 -14.42 -9.63 -2.53
C LYS A 39 -13.32 -9.56 -1.47
N VAL A 40 -13.30 -8.55 -0.60
CA VAL A 40 -12.35 -8.48 0.52
C VAL A 40 -12.76 -9.51 1.60
N PRO A 41 -11.87 -10.44 2.00
CA PRO A 41 -12.15 -11.40 3.06
C PRO A 41 -12.57 -10.73 4.38
N GLU A 42 -13.49 -11.36 5.11
CA GLU A 42 -14.07 -10.85 6.36
C GLU A 42 -12.99 -10.42 7.37
N LYS A 43 -11.95 -11.23 7.55
CA LYS A 43 -10.83 -10.93 8.47
C LYS A 43 -10.18 -9.57 8.21
N PHE A 44 -10.12 -9.12 6.96
CA PHE A 44 -9.55 -7.82 6.60
C PHE A 44 -10.58 -6.70 6.70
N ARG A 45 -11.87 -6.99 6.48
CA ARG A 45 -12.96 -6.02 6.65
C ARG A 45 -13.17 -5.62 8.11
N GLN A 46 -12.88 -6.52 9.04
CA GLN A 46 -12.99 -6.28 10.48
C GLN A 46 -11.80 -5.51 11.08
N MET A 47 -10.68 -5.42 10.37
CA MET A 47 -9.52 -4.65 10.83
C MET A 47 -9.79 -3.14 10.76
N THR A 48 -9.42 -2.44 11.83
CA THR A 48 -9.21 -0.99 11.83
C THR A 48 -8.11 -0.58 10.85
N ALA A 49 -8.02 0.71 10.56
CA ALA A 49 -6.98 1.25 9.68
C ALA A 49 -5.56 0.97 10.22
N GLN A 50 -5.40 1.07 11.54
CA GLN A 50 -4.15 0.81 12.26
C GLN A 50 -3.77 -0.67 12.22
N GLU A 51 -4.72 -1.58 12.52
CA GLU A 51 -4.46 -3.02 12.48
C GLU A 51 -4.11 -3.49 11.08
N ARG A 52 -4.76 -2.91 10.05
CA ARG A 52 -4.41 -3.21 8.66
C ARG A 52 -3.01 -2.69 8.31
N LEU A 53 -2.64 -1.50 8.76
CA LEU A 53 -1.29 -0.97 8.58
C LEU A 53 -0.26 -1.85 9.29
N ASP A 54 -0.52 -2.23 10.54
CA ASP A 54 0.34 -3.13 11.32
C ASP A 54 0.55 -4.47 10.61
N SER A 55 -0.53 -5.07 10.11
CA SER A 55 -0.46 -6.31 9.33
C SER A 55 0.38 -6.16 8.06
N ILE A 56 0.28 -5.04 7.36
CA ILE A 56 1.11 -4.74 6.17
C ILE A 56 2.57 -4.61 6.57
N LEU A 57 2.89 -3.87 7.63
CA LEU A 57 4.27 -3.64 8.08
C LEU A 57 4.92 -4.94 8.56
N GLY A 58 4.20 -5.77 9.31
CA GLY A 58 4.71 -7.05 9.81
C GLY A 58 4.89 -8.12 8.73
N SER A 59 4.10 -8.07 7.65
CA SER A 59 4.18 -9.05 6.55
C SER A 59 4.96 -8.57 5.32
N GLY A 60 5.15 -7.26 5.17
CA GLY A 60 5.69 -6.65 3.95
C GLY A 60 4.77 -6.81 2.72
N GLN A 61 3.47 -7.08 2.93
CA GLN A 61 2.53 -7.44 1.86
C GLN A 61 1.31 -6.51 1.80
N LEU A 62 1.09 -5.94 0.63
CA LEU A 62 -0.15 -5.25 0.27
C LEU A 62 -1.05 -6.22 -0.51
N TYR A 63 -2.16 -6.63 0.09
CA TYR A 63 -3.13 -7.52 -0.55
C TYR A 63 -4.02 -6.73 -1.51
N GLY A 64 -4.10 -7.19 -2.76
CA GLY A 64 -4.98 -6.58 -3.76
C GLY A 64 -6.27 -7.37 -3.94
N TYR A 65 -7.33 -6.65 -4.27
CA TYR A 65 -8.64 -7.22 -4.53
C TYR A 65 -9.21 -6.61 -5.81
N PRO A 66 -10.13 -7.29 -6.50
CA PRO A 66 -10.73 -6.70 -7.68
C PRO A 66 -11.50 -5.43 -7.32
N PRO A 67 -11.22 -4.29 -7.98
CA PRO A 67 -11.96 -3.07 -7.75
C PRO A 67 -13.41 -3.21 -8.25
N PHE A 68 -14.28 -2.27 -7.85
CA PHE A 68 -15.68 -2.29 -8.27
C PHE A 68 -15.79 -2.33 -9.81
N GLY A 69 -16.56 -3.30 -10.32
CA GLY A 69 -16.77 -3.48 -11.75
C GLY A 69 -15.66 -4.21 -12.50
N ALA A 70 -14.58 -4.64 -11.83
CA ALA A 70 -13.49 -5.40 -12.46
C ALA A 70 -13.31 -6.80 -11.85
N GLN A 71 -12.69 -7.69 -12.62
CA GLN A 71 -12.32 -9.04 -12.17
C GLN A 71 -10.85 -9.15 -11.75
N GLN A 72 -9.97 -8.40 -12.42
CA GLN A 72 -8.53 -8.39 -12.14
C GLN A 72 -8.26 -7.79 -10.75
N ALA A 73 -7.60 -8.56 -9.88
CA ALA A 73 -7.15 -8.07 -8.58
C ALA A 73 -6.06 -7.00 -8.75
N CYS A 74 -6.16 -5.92 -7.99
CA CYS A 74 -5.22 -4.81 -8.02
C CYS A 74 -4.93 -4.31 -6.60
N VAL A 75 -3.73 -3.78 -6.38
CA VAL A 75 -3.50 -2.83 -5.28
C VAL A 75 -3.77 -1.43 -5.79
N CYS A 76 -4.66 -0.71 -5.12
CA CYS A 76 -5.02 0.66 -5.48
C CYS A 76 -4.21 1.66 -4.66
N PHE A 77 -3.78 2.75 -5.29
CA PHE A 77 -3.08 3.87 -4.69
C PHE A 77 -3.74 5.19 -5.10
N SER A 78 -3.55 6.22 -4.31
CA SER A 78 -3.98 7.58 -4.62
C SER A 78 -2.76 8.44 -4.89
N GLU A 79 -2.67 9.04 -6.08
CA GLU A 79 -1.69 10.07 -6.37
C GLU A 79 -2.11 11.38 -5.71
N SER A 80 -1.30 11.81 -4.74
CA SER A 80 -1.63 12.97 -3.93
C SER A 80 -0.40 13.82 -3.73
N PRO A 81 -0.25 14.95 -4.46
CA PRO A 81 0.59 16.05 -4.00
C PRO A 81 0.20 16.45 -2.57
N GLN A 82 1.08 17.16 -1.86
CA GLN A 82 0.89 17.43 -0.42
C GLN A 82 -0.47 18.07 -0.09
N ASP A 83 -0.87 19.11 -0.83
CA ASP A 83 -2.16 19.78 -0.63
C ASP A 83 -3.35 18.85 -0.91
N HIS A 84 -3.19 17.96 -1.90
CA HIS A 84 -4.21 16.98 -2.22
C HIS A 84 -4.32 15.91 -1.12
N LEU A 85 -3.19 15.45 -0.57
CA LEU A 85 -3.16 14.51 0.56
C LEU A 85 -3.87 15.11 1.78
N ALA A 86 -3.60 16.38 2.08
CA ALA A 86 -4.29 17.11 3.14
C ALA A 86 -5.80 17.20 2.88
N HIS A 87 -6.22 17.48 1.65
CA HIS A 87 -7.64 17.48 1.26
C HIS A 87 -8.30 16.11 1.45
N LEU A 88 -7.66 15.02 1.01
CA LEU A 88 -8.19 13.66 1.17
C LEU A 88 -8.44 13.33 2.65
N ILE A 89 -7.46 13.62 3.52
CA ILE A 89 -7.55 13.31 4.94
C ILE A 89 -8.57 14.21 5.64
N ALA A 90 -8.42 15.53 5.48
CA ALA A 90 -9.15 16.51 6.28
C ALA A 90 -10.59 16.75 5.81
N ASP A 91 -10.85 16.66 4.50
CA ASP A 91 -12.15 17.04 3.91
C ASP A 91 -12.90 15.85 3.33
N ARG A 92 -12.20 14.78 2.91
CA ARG A 92 -12.81 13.58 2.32
C ARG A 92 -12.89 12.40 3.28
N GLY A 93 -12.37 12.56 4.50
CA GLY A 93 -12.47 11.58 5.58
C GLY A 93 -11.53 10.39 5.44
N PHE A 94 -10.50 10.45 4.59
CA PHE A 94 -9.51 9.38 4.52
C PHE A 94 -8.78 9.28 5.86
N GLY A 95 -8.60 8.05 6.36
CA GLY A 95 -7.80 7.87 7.57
C GLY A 95 -6.33 8.20 7.25
N PRO A 96 -5.61 8.90 8.12
CA PRO A 96 -4.18 9.16 7.97
C PRO A 96 -3.34 7.90 8.26
N TRP A 97 -3.68 6.78 7.62
CA TRP A 97 -3.05 5.48 7.83
C TRP A 97 -2.79 4.85 6.48
N GLY A 98 -1.54 4.52 6.19
CA GLY A 98 -1.20 4.01 4.87
C GLY A 98 0.27 3.78 4.64
N VAL A 99 0.56 3.24 3.47
CA VAL A 99 1.93 3.09 2.97
C VAL A 99 2.11 4.00 1.77
N VAL A 100 3.21 4.75 1.78
CA VAL A 100 3.61 5.63 0.68
C VAL A 100 4.68 4.91 -0.13
N VAL A 101 4.47 4.84 -1.44
CA VAL A 101 5.40 4.24 -2.40
C VAL A 101 5.78 5.27 -3.46
N THR A 102 6.87 5.02 -4.19
CA THR A 102 7.22 5.87 -5.33
C THR A 102 6.42 5.47 -6.56
N ARG A 103 6.14 6.43 -7.43
CA ARG A 103 5.53 6.20 -8.75
C ARG A 103 6.36 5.23 -9.58
N ALA A 104 7.68 5.37 -9.56
CA ALA A 104 8.61 4.45 -10.22
C ALA A 104 8.46 3.02 -9.70
N GLY A 105 8.28 2.84 -8.37
CA GLY A 105 8.06 1.53 -7.76
C GLY A 105 6.73 0.90 -8.15
N VAL A 106 5.67 1.69 -8.38
CA VAL A 106 4.39 1.14 -8.89
C VAL A 106 4.51 0.76 -10.37
N LEU A 107 5.18 1.59 -11.18
CA LEU A 107 5.41 1.31 -12.60
C LEU A 107 6.29 0.09 -12.83
N SER A 108 7.26 -0.19 -11.94
CA SER A 108 8.09 -1.40 -12.04
C SER A 108 7.31 -2.70 -11.80
N HIS A 109 6.06 -2.61 -11.36
CA HIS A 109 5.13 -3.72 -11.14
C HIS A 109 3.93 -3.66 -12.10
N ASP A 110 4.15 -3.14 -13.31
CA ASP A 110 3.12 -2.98 -14.35
C ASP A 110 1.92 -2.12 -13.90
N GLY A 111 2.11 -1.32 -12.84
CA GLY A 111 1.11 -0.41 -12.34
C GLY A 111 1.01 0.88 -13.15
N GLY A 112 -0.09 1.61 -12.99
CA GLY A 112 -0.36 2.81 -13.79
C GLY A 112 -1.55 3.62 -13.29
N ALA A 113 -1.76 4.77 -13.93
CA ALA A 113 -2.91 5.64 -13.65
C ALA A 113 -4.21 5.05 -14.22
N VAL A 114 -5.32 5.31 -13.54
CA VAL A 114 -6.68 4.87 -13.92
C VAL A 114 -7.43 5.99 -14.64
N ALA A 115 -8.17 5.64 -15.69
CA ALA A 115 -8.98 6.59 -16.45
C ALA A 115 -10.41 6.71 -15.88
N TYR A 116 -10.85 7.94 -15.60
CA TYR A 116 -12.25 8.22 -15.28
C TYR A 116 -12.99 8.58 -16.58
N VAL A 117 -13.98 7.76 -16.94
CA VAL A 117 -14.58 7.79 -18.28
C VAL A 117 -16.10 7.66 -18.23
N THR A 118 -16.80 8.03 -19.30
CA THR A 118 -18.26 7.81 -19.40
C THR A 118 -18.60 6.31 -19.43
N ASP A 119 -19.83 5.94 -19.08
CA ASP A 119 -20.27 4.54 -19.05
C ASP A 119 -20.05 3.81 -20.39
N ASP A 120 -20.26 4.47 -21.53
CA ASP A 120 -20.07 3.84 -22.84
C ASP A 120 -18.59 3.58 -23.17
N VAL A 121 -17.68 4.44 -22.70
CA VAL A 121 -16.25 4.20 -22.80
C VAL A 121 -15.83 3.10 -21.83
N TYR A 122 -16.37 3.10 -20.60
CA TYR A 122 -16.12 2.05 -19.63
C TYR A 122 -16.50 0.66 -20.15
N LYS A 123 -17.65 0.52 -20.80
CA LYS A 123 -18.07 -0.73 -21.46
C LYS A 123 -17.04 -1.22 -22.49
N ARG A 124 -16.36 -0.31 -23.21
CA ARG A 124 -15.30 -0.67 -24.17
C ARG A 124 -14.05 -1.20 -23.44
N PHE A 125 -13.65 -0.57 -22.33
CA PHE A 125 -12.57 -1.10 -21.48
C PHE A 125 -12.91 -2.50 -20.98
N VAL A 126 -14.12 -2.71 -20.46
CA VAL A 126 -14.57 -4.03 -19.99
C VAL A 126 -14.58 -5.05 -21.13
N GLY A 127 -15.12 -4.70 -22.30
CA GLY A 127 -15.14 -5.58 -23.48
C GLY A 127 -13.76 -5.98 -23.99
N ALA A 128 -12.73 -5.16 -23.73
CA ALA A 128 -11.34 -5.45 -24.03
C ALA A 128 -10.58 -6.16 -22.88
N GLY A 129 -11.25 -6.52 -21.78
CA GLY A 129 -10.60 -7.10 -20.59
C GLY A 129 -9.82 -6.09 -19.73
N LEU A 130 -9.93 -4.80 -20.02
CA LEU A 130 -9.20 -3.71 -19.37
C LEU A 130 -10.05 -2.95 -18.34
N GLY A 131 -11.17 -3.51 -17.89
CA GLY A 131 -12.09 -2.84 -16.94
C GLY A 131 -11.42 -2.37 -15.64
N HIS A 132 -10.27 -2.96 -15.28
CA HIS A 132 -9.46 -2.55 -14.13
C HIS A 132 -8.61 -1.29 -14.38
N TRP A 133 -8.54 -0.76 -15.60
CA TRP A 133 -7.86 0.51 -15.90
C TRP A 133 -8.80 1.70 -16.00
N ALA A 134 -10.10 1.49 -15.77
CA ALA A 134 -11.09 2.55 -15.87
C ALA A 134 -12.06 2.56 -14.68
N VAL A 135 -12.64 3.74 -14.43
CA VAL A 135 -13.75 3.97 -13.49
C VAL A 135 -14.84 4.74 -14.23
N PRO A 136 -16.10 4.25 -14.24
CA PRO A 136 -17.19 4.98 -14.86
C PRO A 136 -17.60 6.20 -14.04
N ILE A 137 -17.77 7.33 -14.70
CA ILE A 137 -18.35 8.55 -14.14
C ILE A 137 -19.87 8.52 -14.37
N ARG A 138 -20.61 8.46 -13.27
CA ARG A 138 -22.08 8.52 -13.19
C ARG A 138 -22.54 9.72 -12.36
N GLU A 139 -23.85 9.98 -12.37
CA GLU A 139 -24.47 10.94 -11.46
C GLU A 139 -24.07 10.64 -10.00
N ASN A 140 -23.66 11.68 -9.26
CA ASN A 140 -23.15 11.58 -7.89
C ASN A 140 -21.83 10.79 -7.71
N SER A 141 -21.01 10.64 -8.76
CA SER A 141 -19.67 10.04 -8.63
C SER A 141 -18.84 10.81 -7.63
N GLN A 142 -18.60 10.20 -6.47
CA GLN A 142 -17.84 10.83 -5.40
C GLN A 142 -16.33 10.81 -5.69
N TRP A 143 -15.86 10.08 -6.70
CA TRP A 143 -14.44 9.73 -6.89
C TRP A 143 -13.63 10.74 -7.70
N MET A 144 -14.24 11.82 -8.20
CA MET A 144 -13.58 12.81 -9.08
C MET A 144 -12.51 13.65 -8.39
N HIS A 145 -12.44 13.60 -7.06
CA HIS A 145 -11.39 14.27 -6.30
C HIS A 145 -10.11 13.43 -6.25
N GLU A 146 -10.19 12.10 -6.40
CA GLU A 146 -9.04 11.21 -6.31
C GLU A 146 -8.36 11.05 -7.69
N ARG A 147 -7.04 10.81 -7.67
CA ARG A 147 -6.29 10.32 -8.83
C ARG A 147 -5.82 8.91 -8.55
N GLU A 148 -6.63 7.94 -8.96
CA GLU A 148 -6.37 6.53 -8.68
C GLU A 148 -5.25 5.97 -9.58
N TRP A 149 -4.37 5.19 -8.95
CA TRP A 149 -3.38 4.33 -9.60
C TRP A 149 -3.64 2.88 -9.18
N ARG A 150 -3.35 1.92 -10.05
CA ARG A 150 -3.49 0.49 -9.77
C ARG A 150 -2.23 -0.25 -10.15
N ALA A 151 -1.82 -1.20 -9.32
CA ALA A 151 -0.87 -2.25 -9.67
C ALA A 151 -1.64 -3.57 -9.81
N PRO A 152 -1.87 -4.06 -11.04
CA PRO A 152 -2.51 -5.35 -11.28
C PRO A 152 -1.68 -6.48 -10.68
N LEU A 153 -2.35 -7.45 -10.08
CA LEU A 153 -1.70 -8.63 -9.51
C LEU A 153 -1.92 -9.82 -10.43
N CYS A 154 -0.87 -10.27 -11.13
CA CYS A 154 -0.97 -11.38 -12.08
C CYS A 154 -1.43 -12.68 -11.40
N GLU A 155 -2.20 -13.49 -12.14
CA GLU A 155 -2.33 -14.91 -11.85
C GLU A 155 -1.02 -15.62 -12.22
N ASP A 156 -0.70 -16.73 -11.55
CA ASP A 156 0.50 -17.50 -11.87
C ASP A 156 0.40 -18.09 -13.29
N ILE A 157 1.53 -18.48 -13.89
CA ILE A 157 1.64 -19.01 -15.26
C ILE A 157 0.72 -20.23 -15.49
N ASP A 158 0.36 -20.94 -14.41
CA ASP A 158 -0.52 -22.11 -14.42
C ASP A 158 -2.02 -21.77 -14.27
N GLY A 159 -2.42 -20.50 -14.31
CA GLY A 159 -3.82 -20.08 -14.13
C GLY A 159 -4.37 -20.36 -12.73
N LYS A 160 -3.48 -20.69 -11.77
CA LYS A 160 -3.84 -20.84 -10.37
C LYS A 160 -3.68 -19.49 -9.69
N ILE A 161 -4.80 -18.94 -9.23
CA ILE A 161 -4.83 -17.81 -8.32
C ILE A 161 -3.99 -18.21 -7.10
N LYS A 162 -2.81 -17.60 -6.90
CA LYS A 162 -2.13 -17.73 -5.61
C LYS A 162 -3.12 -17.24 -4.57
N GLN A 163 -3.31 -18.05 -3.52
CA GLN A 163 -4.27 -17.79 -2.45
C GLN A 163 -4.12 -16.40 -1.82
N TYR A 164 -2.98 -15.71 -2.09
CA TYR A 164 -2.68 -14.35 -1.71
C TYR A 164 -1.88 -13.62 -2.80
N ASN A 165 -2.57 -13.11 -3.82
CA ASN A 165 -1.99 -12.10 -4.72
C ASN A 165 -1.67 -10.85 -3.88
N CYS A 166 -0.38 -10.54 -3.71
CA CYS A 166 0.08 -9.38 -2.96
C CYS A 166 1.17 -8.62 -3.71
N PHE A 167 1.18 -7.31 -3.52
CA PHE A 167 2.29 -6.44 -3.88
C PHE A 167 3.28 -6.49 -2.71
N SER A 168 4.39 -7.21 -2.92
CA SER A 168 5.43 -7.37 -1.90
C SER A 168 6.37 -6.18 -1.95
N MET A 169 6.67 -5.63 -0.77
CA MET A 169 7.63 -4.55 -0.62
C MET A 169 8.59 -4.91 0.50
N THR A 170 9.88 -4.85 0.22
CA THR A 170 10.91 -4.88 1.26
C THR A 170 10.98 -3.54 2.00
N ARG A 171 10.65 -2.44 1.31
CA ARG A 171 10.71 -1.09 1.86
C ARG A 171 9.63 -0.18 1.27
N ALA A 172 9.05 0.68 2.09
CA ALA A 172 8.18 1.76 1.66
C ALA A 172 9.00 3.05 1.45
N HIS A 173 8.49 3.98 0.65
CA HIS A 173 9.07 5.33 0.64
C HIS A 173 8.83 6.01 1.99
N ALA A 174 7.59 5.92 2.48
CA ALA A 174 7.23 6.35 3.82
C ALA A 174 6.02 5.58 4.37
N ILE A 175 5.79 5.70 5.67
CA ILE A 175 4.62 5.18 6.37
C ILE A 175 3.80 6.36 6.86
N LEU A 176 2.52 6.43 6.47
CA LEU A 176 1.60 7.48 6.88
C LEU A 176 0.87 7.05 8.16
N ILE A 177 0.95 7.87 9.21
CA ILE A 177 0.28 7.63 10.50
C ILE A 177 -0.48 8.87 11.00
N GLY A 178 -1.56 8.61 11.75
CA GLY A 178 -2.43 9.64 12.31
C GLY A 178 -2.11 10.04 13.75
N ASP A 179 -1.32 9.23 14.43
CA ASP A 179 -0.96 9.42 15.83
C ASP A 179 0.57 9.31 15.96
N PRO A 180 1.28 10.37 16.39
CA PRO A 180 2.74 10.35 16.55
C PRO A 180 3.23 9.33 17.59
N ASN A 181 2.37 8.86 18.49
CA ASN A 181 2.71 7.87 19.51
C ASN A 181 2.44 6.43 19.06
N TRP A 182 1.76 6.22 17.93
CA TRP A 182 1.50 4.88 17.42
C TRP A 182 2.78 4.20 16.95
N ARG A 183 2.92 2.91 17.25
CA ARG A 183 4.01 2.05 16.79
C ARG A 183 3.43 0.71 16.30
N PRO A 184 4.03 0.08 15.28
CA PRO A 184 3.65 -1.26 14.90
C PRO A 184 4.02 -2.28 15.98
N THR A 185 3.33 -3.41 15.96
CA THR A 185 3.61 -4.56 16.81
C THR A 185 5.02 -5.10 16.51
N PRO A 186 5.89 -5.27 17.52
CA PRO A 186 7.17 -5.93 17.32
C PRO A 186 7.02 -7.34 16.76
N ILE A 187 7.89 -7.72 15.85
CA ILE A 187 7.95 -9.06 15.24
C ILE A 187 9.16 -9.83 15.76
N THR A 188 9.04 -11.15 15.81
CA THR A 188 10.18 -12.02 16.13
C THR A 188 11.16 -12.03 14.96
N THR A 189 12.36 -11.50 15.16
CA THR A 189 13.43 -11.45 14.14
C THR A 189 14.46 -12.56 14.31
N GLY A 190 14.47 -13.21 15.47
CA GLY A 190 15.37 -14.33 15.75
C GLY A 190 15.17 -14.90 17.14
N PHE A 191 16.11 -15.74 17.55
CA PHE A 191 16.13 -16.33 18.88
C PHE A 191 17.54 -16.18 19.46
N ARG A 192 17.61 -16.00 20.77
CA ARG A 192 18.86 -16.00 21.51
C ARG A 192 18.77 -16.93 22.71
N ASN A 193 19.89 -17.48 23.13
CA ASN A 193 19.98 -18.30 24.32
C ASN A 193 19.76 -17.41 25.56
N GLY A 194 18.78 -17.74 26.40
CA GLY A 194 18.42 -16.95 27.58
C GLY A 194 19.50 -16.93 28.67
N TYR A 195 20.45 -17.86 28.64
CA TYR A 195 21.56 -17.93 29.59
C TYR A 195 22.83 -17.24 29.08
N THR A 196 23.17 -17.41 27.81
CA THR A 196 24.43 -16.89 27.24
C THR A 196 24.26 -15.61 26.43
N GLY A 197 23.05 -15.31 25.95
CA GLY A 197 22.76 -14.20 25.05
C GLY A 197 23.16 -14.44 23.59
N GLU A 198 23.77 -15.59 23.27
CA GLU A 198 24.21 -15.95 21.92
C GLU A 198 23.03 -16.30 21.01
N GLN A 199 23.23 -16.25 19.68
CA GLN A 199 22.21 -16.65 18.71
C GLN A 199 21.78 -18.11 18.95
N ALA A 200 20.46 -18.33 19.01
CA ALA A 200 19.87 -19.65 19.21
C ALA A 200 18.88 -19.98 18.08
N TYR A 201 18.43 -21.23 18.06
CA TYR A 201 17.38 -21.71 17.15
C TYR A 201 16.06 -21.88 17.91
N PRO A 202 14.90 -21.80 17.23
CA PRO A 202 13.58 -21.89 17.88
C PRO A 202 13.36 -23.16 18.71
N ASN A 203 14.07 -24.25 18.39
CA ASN A 203 13.92 -25.55 19.04
C ASN A 203 14.89 -25.76 20.22
N ASP A 204 15.78 -24.81 20.52
CA ASP A 204 16.65 -24.87 21.69
C ASP A 204 15.82 -24.62 22.97
N PRO A 205 15.86 -25.50 23.99
CA PRO A 205 15.13 -25.30 25.24
C PRO A 205 15.43 -23.97 25.96
N ALA A 206 16.61 -23.39 25.72
CA ALA A 206 17.03 -22.12 26.28
C ALA A 206 16.71 -20.93 25.36
N ALA A 207 16.12 -21.13 24.17
CA ALA A 207 15.84 -20.05 23.24
C ALA A 207 14.72 -19.14 23.75
N ILE A 208 15.01 -17.84 23.79
CA ILE A 208 14.02 -16.77 23.95
C ILE A 208 13.92 -15.98 22.64
N PRO A 209 12.70 -15.58 22.22
CA PRO A 209 12.52 -14.79 21.03
C PRO A 209 13.17 -13.41 21.18
N VAL A 210 13.80 -12.94 20.12
CA VAL A 210 14.22 -11.55 19.96
C VAL A 210 13.14 -10.85 19.15
N THR A 211 12.56 -9.81 19.72
CA THR A 211 11.52 -9.02 19.06
C THR A 211 12.01 -7.63 18.75
N GLU A 212 11.77 -7.17 17.53
CA GLU A 212 12.12 -5.84 17.06
C GLU A 212 10.95 -5.24 16.27
N LEU A 213 10.92 -3.92 16.09
CA LEU A 213 9.94 -3.30 15.18
C LEU A 213 10.15 -3.80 13.74
N PRO A 214 9.12 -3.95 12.90
CA PRO A 214 9.28 -4.44 11.53
C PRO A 214 10.33 -3.66 10.72
N GLU A 215 11.07 -4.33 9.85
CA GLU A 215 12.11 -3.73 9.00
C GLU A 215 11.57 -2.53 8.20
N MET A 216 10.37 -2.69 7.63
CA MET A 216 9.71 -1.61 6.89
C MET A 216 9.52 -0.35 7.75
N TRP A 217 9.25 -0.46 9.06
CA TRP A 217 9.15 0.69 9.96
C TRP A 217 10.51 1.34 10.22
N ARG A 218 11.54 0.54 10.46
CA ARG A 218 12.89 1.05 10.76
C ARG A 218 13.54 1.73 9.57
N GLU A 219 13.23 1.27 8.35
CA GLU A 219 13.90 1.70 7.13
C GLU A 219 13.13 2.70 6.28
N SER A 220 11.84 2.91 6.54
CA SER A 220 11.03 3.89 5.80
C SER A 220 10.94 5.20 6.56
N ASP A 221 10.79 6.32 5.84
CA ASP A 221 10.40 7.57 6.47
C ASP A 221 9.03 7.40 7.15
N VAL A 222 8.75 8.21 8.16
CA VAL A 222 7.44 8.24 8.81
C VAL A 222 6.82 9.61 8.60
N TRP A 223 5.63 9.63 8.01
CA TRP A 223 4.84 10.81 7.73
C TRP A 223 3.70 10.87 8.73
N VAL A 224 3.72 11.88 9.59
CA VAL A 224 2.70 12.06 10.63
C VAL A 224 1.73 13.15 10.19
N TRP A 225 0.44 12.82 10.20
CA TRP A 225 -0.60 13.81 9.94
C TRP A 225 -0.73 14.78 11.11
N ASN A 226 -0.49 16.06 10.86
CA ASN A 226 -0.72 17.15 11.79
C ASN A 226 -2.11 17.73 11.57
N ARG A 227 -3.05 17.36 12.44
CA ARG A 227 -4.46 17.77 12.32
C ARG A 227 -4.65 19.29 12.43
N GLU A 228 -3.90 19.95 13.31
CA GLU A 228 -4.03 21.39 13.56
C GLU A 228 -3.50 22.19 12.38
N ALA A 229 -2.31 21.84 11.89
CA ALA A 229 -1.68 22.50 10.75
C ALA A 229 -2.22 22.03 9.39
N ARG A 230 -3.08 21.00 9.37
CA ARG A 230 -3.59 20.32 8.17
C ARG A 230 -2.48 19.97 7.19
N SER A 231 -1.39 19.41 7.71
CA SER A 231 -0.16 19.13 6.95
C SER A 231 0.49 17.82 7.40
N ILE A 232 1.60 17.46 6.75
CA ILE A 232 2.36 16.25 7.03
C ILE A 232 3.73 16.63 7.60
N ASP A 233 3.99 16.19 8.82
CA ASP A 233 5.31 16.25 9.43
C ASP A 233 6.11 15.01 9.01
N LYS A 234 7.29 15.20 8.42
CA LYS A 234 8.11 14.11 7.87
C LYS A 234 9.30 13.82 8.77
N TYR A 235 9.42 12.57 9.18
CA TYR A 235 10.51 12.06 10.00
C TYR A 235 11.34 11.06 9.18
N PRO A 236 12.66 11.24 9.10
CA PRO A 236 13.52 10.25 8.47
C PRO A 236 13.41 8.86 9.11
N ALA A 237 13.72 7.83 8.33
CA ALA A 237 13.84 6.46 8.82
C ALA A 237 14.65 6.35 10.13
N GLY A 238 14.16 5.51 11.06
CA GLY A 238 14.80 5.26 12.35
C GLY A 238 14.58 6.33 13.44
N VAL A 239 14.11 7.54 13.11
CA VAL A 239 13.90 8.62 14.11
C VAL A 239 12.78 8.28 15.10
N LEU A 240 11.75 7.58 14.63
CA LEU A 240 10.61 7.13 15.45
C LEU A 240 10.67 5.63 15.76
N ALA A 241 11.81 4.97 15.55
CA ALA A 241 12.00 3.55 15.87
C ALA A 241 12.35 3.32 17.35
#